data_AF-A0A2R6PNI3-F1
#
_entry.id   AF-A0A2R6PNI3-F1
#
_cell.length_a   1.000
_cell.length_b   1.000
_cell.length_c   1.000
_cell.angle_alpha   90.00
_cell.angle_beta   90.00
_cell.angle_gamma   90.00
#
_symmetry.space_group_name_H-M   'P 1'
#
loop_
_entity.id
_entity.type
_entity.pdbx_description
1 polymer ?
#
loop_
_entity_poly.entity_id
_entity_poly.type
_entity_poly.pdbx_seq_one_letter_code
_entity_poly.pdbx_strand_id
1 'polypeptide(L)'
;MEEACEHIERIVNSELGKRPRYPLEWGGDRATASADNEINQLDEQLIWRANVAASNRYEGSSESVGLHSDQLTAIGPYPTIASLSLGTTRIFRLREVIPTDEKDERSARTYNIPLAHNTVSQ
;
A
#
# COMPACT_ATOMS: atom_id res chain seq x y z
N MET A 1 -1.08 8.97 -15.86
CA MET A 1 -0.36 8.55 -14.63
C MET A 1 -0.77 9.45 -13.49
N GLU A 2 -0.67 10.78 -13.64
CA GLU A 2 -1.17 11.76 -12.65
C GLU A 2 -2.64 11.54 -12.25
N GLU A 3 -3.55 11.38 -13.22
CA GLU A 3 -4.97 11.08 -12.94
C GLU A 3 -5.17 9.79 -12.12
N ALA A 4 -4.38 8.75 -12.43
CA ALA A 4 -4.43 7.49 -11.67
C ALA A 4 -3.94 7.69 -10.22
N CYS A 5 -2.93 8.54 -10.00
CA CYS A 5 -2.47 8.89 -8.67
C CYS A 5 -3.58 9.56 -7.86
N GLU A 6 -4.32 10.53 -8.43
CA GLU A 6 -5.44 11.18 -7.74
C GLU A 6 -6.53 10.19 -7.33
N HIS A 7 -6.86 9.23 -8.21
CA HIS A 7 -7.83 8.18 -7.89
C HIS A 7 -7.34 7.26 -6.78
N ILE A 8 -6.09 6.82 -6.86
CA ILE A 8 -5.49 5.93 -5.86
C ILE A 8 -5.38 6.65 -4.51
N GLU A 9 -4.85 7.87 -4.45
CA GLU A 9 -4.76 8.63 -3.20
C GLU A 9 -6.12 8.79 -2.53
N ARG A 10 -7.16 9.12 -3.29
CA ARG A 10 -8.51 9.26 -2.75
C ARG A 10 -9.03 7.95 -2.15
N ILE A 11 -8.85 6.84 -2.86
CA ILE A 11 -9.31 5.52 -2.41
C ILE A 11 -8.51 5.08 -1.18
N VAL A 12 -7.19 5.17 -1.22
CA VAL A 12 -6.30 4.76 -0.12
C VAL A 12 -6.59 5.56 1.14
N ASN A 13 -6.74 6.89 1.04
CA ASN A 13 -7.10 7.70 2.20
C ASN A 13 -8.50 7.38 2.75
N SER A 14 -9.46 7.09 1.87
CA SER A 14 -10.79 6.64 2.27
C SER A 14 -10.73 5.30 3.03
N GLU A 15 -9.94 4.34 2.57
CA GLU A 15 -9.77 3.04 3.26
C GLU A 15 -8.99 3.17 4.57
N LEU A 16 -7.92 3.98 4.60
CA LEU A 16 -7.16 4.28 5.81
C LEU A 16 -8.05 4.89 6.90
N GLY A 17 -8.96 5.79 6.52
CA GLY A 17 -9.89 6.42 7.45
C GLY A 17 -10.92 5.49 8.09
N LYS A 18 -11.11 4.27 7.55
CA LYS A 18 -12.10 3.29 8.09
C LYS A 18 -11.58 2.51 9.30
N ARG A 19 -10.28 2.55 9.57
CA ARG A 19 -9.66 1.75 10.65
C ARG A 19 -8.74 2.60 11.52
N PRO A 20 -8.54 2.22 12.80
CA PRO A 20 -7.45 2.79 13.57
C PRO A 20 -6.11 2.46 12.91
N ARG A 21 -5.18 3.41 12.96
CA ARG A 21 -3.82 3.22 12.43
C ARG A 21 -3.00 2.32 13.33
N TYR A 22 -2.07 1.60 12.72
CA TYR A 22 -1.09 0.84 13.49
C TYR A 22 -0.01 1.75 14.07
N PRO A 23 0.59 1.43 15.23
CA PRO A 23 1.57 2.30 15.88
C PRO A 23 2.80 2.68 15.04
N LEU A 24 3.18 1.84 14.08
CA LEU A 24 4.35 2.03 13.22
C LEU A 24 3.99 2.37 11.77
N GLU A 25 2.69 2.51 11.46
CA GLU A 25 2.25 2.84 10.11
C GLU A 25 2.58 4.29 9.79
N TRP A 26 3.21 4.53 8.64
CA TRP A 26 3.48 5.90 8.20
C TRP A 26 2.16 6.65 8.00
N GLY A 27 2.02 7.77 8.70
CA GLY A 27 0.73 8.42 8.89
C GLY A 27 0.24 9.27 7.72
N GLY A 28 1.11 9.68 6.80
CA GLY A 28 0.82 10.75 5.85
C GLY A 28 1.38 12.11 6.28
N ASP A 29 1.21 13.11 5.42
CA ASP A 29 1.47 14.51 5.76
C ASP A 29 0.30 15.09 6.54
N ARG A 30 0.55 16.08 7.41
CA ARG A 30 -0.53 16.81 8.09
C ARG A 30 -1.32 17.60 7.06
N ALA A 31 -2.64 17.41 6.98
CA ALA A 31 -3.49 18.29 6.19
C ALA A 31 -3.28 19.74 6.66
N THR A 32 -2.86 20.61 5.75
CA THR A 32 -2.86 22.05 6.05
C THR A 32 -4.31 22.48 6.20
N ALA A 33 -4.70 22.79 7.43
CA ALA A 33 -6.02 23.34 7.73
C ALA A 33 -6.27 24.53 6.81
N SER A 34 -7.33 24.45 5.99
CA SER A 34 -7.89 25.64 5.36
C SER A 34 -8.36 26.57 6.47
N ALA A 35 -8.05 27.85 6.35
CA ALA A 35 -8.17 28.86 7.41
C ALA A 35 -9.61 29.15 7.90
N ASP A 36 -10.61 28.40 7.44
CA ASP A 36 -12.04 28.75 7.59
C ASP A 36 -12.87 27.75 8.42
N ASN A 37 -12.26 26.79 9.12
CA ASN A 37 -13.01 25.90 10.01
C ASN A 37 -12.43 25.86 11.43
N GLU A 38 -12.85 26.85 12.24
CA GLU A 38 -12.98 26.63 13.67
C GLU A 38 -14.05 25.56 13.89
N ILE A 39 -13.66 24.36 14.36
CA ILE A 39 -14.37 23.49 15.31
C ILE A 39 -13.70 22.09 15.31
N ASN A 40 -13.29 21.67 16.52
CA ASN A 40 -12.86 20.35 17.01
C ASN A 40 -11.38 19.93 16.88
N GLN A 41 -10.70 20.00 18.02
CA GLN A 41 -9.31 19.58 18.33
C GLN A 41 -9.07 18.05 18.35
N LEU A 42 -9.70 17.26 17.47
CA LEU A 42 -9.53 15.80 17.46
C LEU A 42 -9.59 15.23 16.03
N ASP A 43 -8.65 15.65 15.19
CA ASP A 43 -7.99 14.80 14.20
C ASP A 43 -6.99 15.68 13.45
N GLU A 44 -5.69 15.53 13.75
CA GLU A 44 -4.68 15.86 12.75
C GLU A 44 -4.97 14.95 11.56
N GLN A 45 -5.76 15.42 10.60
CA GLN A 45 -6.16 14.63 9.44
C GLN A 45 -4.91 14.41 8.59
N LEU A 46 -4.22 13.30 8.85
CA LEU A 46 -3.01 12.94 8.14
C LEU A 46 -3.43 12.29 6.82
N ILE A 47 -2.82 12.74 5.73
CA ILE A 47 -3.17 12.35 4.36
C ILE A 47 -1.99 11.60 3.74
N TRP A 48 -2.22 10.37 3.32
CA TRP A 48 -1.28 9.60 2.53
C TRP A 48 -1.16 10.19 1.11
N ARG A 49 0.07 10.38 0.64
CA ARG A 49 0.40 10.91 -0.69
C ARG A 49 1.32 9.96 -1.43
N ALA A 50 1.06 9.73 -2.70
CA ALA A 50 1.94 8.95 -3.55
C ALA A 50 3.13 9.83 -3.98
N ASN A 51 4.33 9.54 -3.48
CA ASN A 51 5.55 10.25 -3.86
C ASN A 51 6.30 9.58 -5.03
N VAL A 52 6.08 8.29 -5.24
CA VAL A 52 6.70 7.48 -6.28
C VAL A 52 5.64 6.54 -6.85
N ALA A 53 5.64 6.36 -8.18
CA ALA A 53 4.80 5.39 -8.85
C ALA A 53 5.65 4.53 -9.79
N ALA A 54 5.56 3.22 -9.60
CA ALA A 54 6.13 2.22 -10.50
C ALA A 54 5.01 1.53 -11.28
N SER A 55 5.26 1.19 -12.54
CA SER A 55 4.29 0.50 -13.39
C SER A 55 4.91 -0.77 -13.95
N ASN A 56 4.19 -1.88 -13.80
CA ASN A 56 4.58 -3.19 -14.32
C ASN A 56 3.58 -3.59 -15.40
N ARG A 57 4.07 -3.87 -16.62
CA ARG A 57 3.28 -4.44 -17.72
C ARG A 57 3.66 -5.90 -17.89
N TYR A 58 2.66 -6.77 -17.91
CA TYR A 58 2.84 -8.20 -18.15
C TYR A 58 2.05 -8.62 -19.40
N GLU A 59 2.74 -8.84 -20.51
CA GLU A 59 2.17 -9.16 -21.82
C GLU A 59 1.63 -10.61 -21.90
N GLY A 60 2.20 -11.53 -21.12
CA GLY A 60 1.83 -12.94 -21.16
C GLY A 60 1.87 -13.63 -19.79
N SER A 61 1.44 -14.89 -19.74
CA SER A 61 1.48 -15.72 -18.53
C SER A 61 2.89 -16.14 -18.13
N SER A 62 3.86 -16.04 -19.05
CA SER A 62 5.28 -16.32 -18.80
C SER A 62 5.98 -15.20 -18.03
N GLU A 63 5.41 -14.00 -18.00
CA GLU A 63 5.98 -12.87 -17.29
C GLU A 63 5.45 -12.84 -15.86
N SER A 64 6.37 -12.89 -14.91
CA SER A 64 6.11 -12.79 -13.48
C SER A 64 7.33 -12.20 -12.79
N VAL A 65 7.11 -11.60 -11.63
CA VAL A 65 8.20 -11.21 -10.74
C VAL A 65 8.31 -12.27 -9.66
N GLY A 66 9.54 -12.71 -9.39
CA GLY A 66 9.82 -13.64 -8.30
C GLY A 66 9.50 -13.04 -6.93
N LEU A 67 9.58 -13.86 -5.87
CA LEU A 67 9.42 -13.36 -4.50
C LEU A 67 10.48 -12.30 -4.21
N HIS A 68 10.03 -11.11 -3.82
CA HIS A 68 10.88 -10.01 -3.41
C HIS A 68 10.17 -9.17 -2.36
N SER A 69 10.93 -8.31 -1.70
CA SER A 69 10.40 -7.21 -0.89
C SER A 69 10.90 -5.91 -1.50
N ASP A 70 10.04 -4.90 -1.54
CA ASP A 70 10.40 -3.57 -2.03
C ASP A 70 11.39 -2.94 -1.05
N GLN A 71 12.69 -3.13 -1.31
CA GLN A 71 13.77 -2.50 -0.56
C GLN A 71 14.15 -1.17 -1.23
N LEU A 72 13.19 -0.24 -1.31
CA LEU A 72 13.48 1.12 -1.73
C LEU A 72 13.94 1.91 -0.50
N THR A 73 15.24 2.22 -0.41
CA THR A 73 15.78 3.08 0.65
C THR A 73 15.17 4.49 0.65
N ALA A 74 14.62 4.92 -0.48
CA ALA A 74 14.03 6.24 -0.67
C ALA A 74 12.63 6.43 -0.07
N ILE A 75 11.89 5.36 0.26
CA ILE A 75 10.49 5.46 0.75
C ILE A 75 10.35 5.37 2.28
N GLY A 76 11.47 5.29 3.01
CA GLY A 76 11.48 5.32 4.48
C GLY A 76 11.02 4.00 5.16
N PRO A 77 11.08 3.95 6.51
CA PRO A 77 10.63 2.77 7.25
C PRO A 77 9.09 2.70 7.29
N TYR A 78 8.56 1.47 7.20
CA TYR A 78 7.12 1.16 7.24
C TYR A 78 6.26 1.95 6.23
N PRO A 79 6.64 1.99 4.95
CA PRO A 79 5.87 2.71 3.94
C PRO A 79 4.54 2.00 3.68
N THR A 80 3.48 2.79 3.51
CA THR A 80 2.24 2.31 2.94
C THR A 80 2.37 2.31 1.41
N ILE A 81 2.26 1.13 0.78
CA ILE A 81 2.36 0.96 -0.66
C ILE A 81 0.98 0.58 -1.20
N ALA A 82 0.47 1.35 -2.15
CA ALA A 82 -0.77 1.03 -2.85
C ALA A 82 -0.48 0.52 -4.26
N SER A 83 -1.22 -0.49 -4.69
CA SER A 83 -1.10 -1.10 -6.02
C SER A 83 -2.46 -1.14 -6.71
N LEU A 84 -2.48 -0.74 -7.98
CA LEU A 84 -3.64 -0.83 -8.88
C LEU A 84 -3.35 -1.86 -9.96
N SER A 85 -4.20 -2.89 -10.04
CA SER A 85 -4.10 -3.94 -11.06
C SER A 85 -5.13 -3.76 -12.16
N LEU A 86 -4.65 -3.69 -13.41
CA LEU A 86 -5.48 -3.53 -14.60
C LEU A 86 -5.22 -4.67 -15.59
N GLY A 87 -6.29 -5.33 -16.02
CA GLY A 87 -6.29 -6.28 -17.12
C GLY A 87 -6.65 -7.68 -16.65
N THR A 88 -6.03 -8.71 -17.23
CA THR A 88 -6.26 -10.10 -16.85
C THR A 88 -5.94 -10.35 -15.37
N THR A 89 -6.79 -11.12 -14.71
CA THR A 89 -6.59 -11.54 -13.32
C THR A 89 -5.26 -12.27 -13.13
N ARG A 90 -4.50 -11.87 -12.11
CA ARG A 90 -3.24 -12.52 -11.72
C ARG A 90 -3.23 -12.84 -10.24
N ILE A 91 -2.45 -13.84 -9.84
CA ILE A 91 -2.28 -14.21 -8.43
C ILE A 91 -1.10 -13.41 -7.85
N PHE A 92 -1.40 -12.55 -6.89
CA PHE A 92 -0.41 -11.93 -6.03
C PHE A 92 -0.14 -12.82 -4.83
N ARG A 93 1.14 -13.10 -4.56
CA ARG A 93 1.57 -13.98 -3.45
C ARG A 93 2.24 -13.18 -2.37
N LEU A 94 1.62 -13.13 -1.19
CA LEU A 94 2.22 -12.57 0.01
C LEU A 94 2.79 -13.70 0.84
N ARG A 95 4.10 -13.68 1.11
CA ARG A 95 4.77 -14.66 1.96
C ARG A 95 5.32 -13.95 3.20
N GLU A 96 5.01 -14.50 4.35
CA GLU A 96 5.52 -14.00 5.61
C GLU A 96 7.05 -14.14 5.72
N VAL A 97 7.70 -13.11 6.26
CA VAL A 97 9.12 -13.15 6.64
C VAL A 97 9.21 -13.51 8.12
N ILE A 98 9.74 -14.69 8.42
CA ILE A 98 9.88 -15.18 9.80
C ILE A 98 11.18 -14.62 10.41
N PRO A 99 11.12 -14.00 11.61
CA PRO A 99 12.31 -13.63 12.38
C PRO A 99 13.28 -14.80 12.54
N THR A 100 14.59 -14.54 12.57
CA THR A 100 15.59 -15.62 12.52
C THR A 100 15.55 -16.52 13.75
N ASP A 101 15.18 -15.96 14.90
CA ASP A 101 14.97 -16.60 16.19
C ASP A 101 13.73 -17.51 16.24
N GLU A 102 12.73 -17.30 15.38
CA GLU A 102 11.49 -18.08 15.34
C GLU A 102 11.48 -19.15 14.22
N LYS A 103 12.57 -19.29 13.46
CA LYS A 103 12.63 -20.18 12.28
C LYS A 103 12.39 -21.65 12.58
N ASP A 104 12.77 -22.10 13.77
CA ASP A 104 12.61 -23.48 14.22
C ASP A 104 11.24 -23.73 14.88
N GLU A 105 10.53 -22.66 15.25
CA GLU A 105 9.25 -22.74 15.96
C GLU A 105 8.05 -22.68 15.01
N ARG A 106 8.17 -21.96 13.89
CA ARG A 106 7.06 -21.78 12.94
C ARG A 106 7.51 -21.63 11.49
N SER A 107 6.61 -22.01 10.59
CA SER A 107 6.81 -21.92 9.13
C SER A 107 6.13 -20.69 8.53
N ALA A 108 6.78 -20.08 7.54
CA ALA A 108 6.23 -18.96 6.77
C ALA A 108 4.91 -19.31 6.08
N ARG A 109 3.85 -18.53 6.37
CA ARG A 109 2.58 -18.67 5.67
C ARG A 109 2.60 -17.89 4.34
N THR A 110 1.99 -18.47 3.32
CA THR A 110 1.80 -17.82 2.01
C THR A 110 0.32 -17.63 1.72
N TYR A 111 -0.06 -16.42 1.34
CA TYR A 111 -1.41 -16.03 0.94
C TYR A 111 -1.44 -15.77 -0.57
N ASN A 112 -2.40 -16.38 -1.25
CA ASN A 112 -2.68 -16.14 -2.67
C ASN A 112 -3.87 -15.18 -2.77
N ILE A 113 -3.64 -14.01 -3.37
CA ILE A 113 -4.63 -12.95 -3.52
C ILE A 113 -4.88 -12.77 -5.02
N PRO A 114 -6.04 -13.19 -5.55
CA PRO A 114 -6.40 -12.91 -6.94
C PRO A 114 -6.64 -11.41 -7.13
N LEU A 115 -5.85 -10.78 -7.99
CA LEU A 115 -6.01 -9.37 -8.38
C LEU A 115 -6.70 -9.34 -9.74
N ALA A 116 -8.01 -9.06 -9.75
CA ALA A 116 -8.80 -8.90 -10.96
C ALA A 116 -8.62 -7.51 -11.57
N HIS A 117 -9.18 -7.29 -12.78
CA HIS A 117 -9.22 -5.95 -13.39
C HIS A 117 -9.83 -4.92 -12.43
N ASN A 118 -9.21 -3.74 -12.34
CA ASN A 118 -9.61 -2.63 -11.47
C ASN A 118 -9.58 -2.96 -9.97
N THR A 119 -8.66 -3.81 -9.53
CA THR A 119 -8.45 -4.06 -8.10
C THR A 119 -7.40 -3.10 -7.53
N VAL A 120 -7.71 -2.47 -6.39
CA VAL A 120 -6.74 -1.71 -5.58
C VAL A 120 -6.41 -2.51 -4.32
N SER A 121 -5.13 -2.66 -4.01
CA SER A 121 -4.64 -3.26 -2.77
C SER A 121 -3.66 -2.32 -2.07
N GLN A 122 -3.71 -2.29 -0.73
CA GLN A 122 -2.91 -1.45 0.16
C GLN A 122 -2.36 -2.31 1.30
#